data_AF-A0A699SPR2-F1
#
_entry.id   AF-A0A699SPR2-F1
#
_cell.length_a   1.000
_cell.length_b   1.000
_cell.length_c   1.000
_cell.angle_alpha   90.00
_cell.angle_beta   90.00
_cell.angle_gamma   90.00
#
_symmetry.space_group_name_H-M   'P 1'
#
loop_
_entity.id
_entity.type
_entity.pdbx_description
1 polymer ?
#
loop_
_entity_poly.entity_id
_entity_poly.type
_entity_poly.pdbx_seq_one_letter_code
_entity_poly.pdbx_strand_id
1 'polypeptide(L)'
;MCDASDYAVGAVLGQRIEKHFWPIHYASKTMTQAETNYTTTEKEMLAVVYAFEKFRSYLIMNKSIVYTDHSALKYLFAKKDAKAQLLRWILLLQEFDFKVIDTRGAENYVADHLSRLDNLYENIFDPKEINKTCPLESLSKVAHKDPSTTWFANIANYHARNFIIKGMTSQQKQKFFKDAQHY
;
A
#
# COMPACT_ATOMS: atom_id res chain seq x y z
N MET A 1 0.10 6.99 -15.33
CA MET A 1 -0.15 8.24 -14.58
C MET A 1 0.71 8.16 -13.34
N CYS A 2 1.45 9.21 -13.02
CA CYS A 2 2.39 9.26 -11.90
C CYS A 2 2.22 10.59 -11.19
N ASP A 3 2.41 10.60 -9.88
CA ASP A 3 2.36 11.79 -9.05
C ASP A 3 3.25 11.60 -7.82
N ALA A 4 3.81 12.69 -7.30
CA ALA A 4 4.55 12.69 -6.05
C ALA A 4 4.01 13.74 -5.07
N SER A 5 3.87 13.32 -3.81
CA SER A 5 3.63 14.23 -2.70
C SER A 5 4.90 14.44 -1.89
N ASP A 6 4.79 15.12 -0.76
CA ASP A 6 5.93 15.34 0.11
C ASP A 6 6.43 14.07 0.82
N TYR A 7 5.58 13.05 0.93
CA TYR A 7 5.80 11.86 1.74
C TYR A 7 5.59 10.54 1.00
N ALA A 8 4.93 10.53 -0.16
CA ALA A 8 4.70 9.30 -0.92
C ALA A 8 4.65 9.56 -2.43
N VAL A 9 4.86 8.48 -3.18
CA VAL A 9 4.70 8.44 -4.63
C VAL A 9 3.50 7.58 -4.99
N GLY A 10 2.74 8.01 -5.99
CA GLY A 10 1.56 7.33 -6.52
C GLY A 10 1.73 7.06 -8.01
N ALA A 11 1.33 5.87 -8.46
CA ALA A 11 1.36 5.50 -9.86
C ALA A 11 0.20 4.58 -10.24
N VAL A 12 -0.31 4.78 -11.45
CA VAL A 12 -1.38 3.96 -12.03
C VAL A 12 -1.02 3.57 -13.45
N LEU A 13 -1.02 2.27 -13.68
CA LEU A 13 -0.95 1.66 -15.00
C LEU A 13 -2.36 1.41 -15.50
N GLY A 14 -2.62 1.77 -16.75
CA GLY A 14 -3.88 1.49 -17.41
C GLY A 14 -3.76 1.59 -18.92
N GLN A 15 -4.77 1.07 -19.60
CA GLN A 15 -4.91 1.15 -21.05
C GLN A 15 -5.94 2.22 -21.40
N ARG A 16 -5.66 2.97 -22.47
CA ARG A 16 -6.63 3.91 -23.02
C ARG A 16 -7.34 3.24 -24.19
N ILE A 17 -8.60 2.91 -24.01
CA ILE A 17 -9.46 2.35 -25.04
C ILE A 17 -10.45 3.45 -25.42
N GLU A 18 -10.33 3.92 -26.66
CA GLU A 18 -11.04 5.10 -27.16
C GLU A 18 -10.78 6.35 -26.30
N LYS A 19 -11.80 6.83 -25.57
CA LYS A 19 -11.73 8.00 -24.68
C LYS A 19 -11.57 7.62 -23.21
N HIS A 20 -11.74 6.35 -22.85
CA HIS A 20 -11.77 5.92 -21.46
C HIS A 20 -10.43 5.31 -21.02
N PHE A 21 -10.00 5.69 -19.82
CA PHE A 21 -8.83 5.11 -19.17
C PHE A 21 -9.27 3.94 -18.31
N TRP A 22 -8.78 2.74 -18.64
CA TRP A 22 -9.05 1.50 -17.92
C TRP A 22 -7.85 1.13 -17.06
N PRO A 23 -7.93 1.31 -15.74
CA PRO A 23 -6.83 1.00 -14.83
C PRO A 23 -6.61 -0.52 -14.76
N ILE A 24 -5.34 -0.92 -14.83
CA ILE A 24 -4.88 -2.31 -14.71
C ILE A 24 -4.27 -2.53 -13.34
N HIS A 25 -3.43 -1.60 -12.88
CA HIS A 25 -2.70 -1.75 -11.62
C HIS A 25 -2.44 -0.39 -10.97
N TYR A 26 -2.69 -0.32 -9.66
CA TYR A 26 -2.38 0.82 -8.81
C TYR A 26 -1.17 0.50 -7.95
N ALA A 27 -0.26 1.46 -7.78
CA ALA A 27 0.90 1.30 -6.93
C ALA A 27 1.17 2.60 -6.18
N SER A 28 1.53 2.49 -4.91
CA SER A 28 2.01 3.60 -4.11
C SER A 28 3.16 3.13 -3.23
N LYS A 29 4.04 4.07 -2.88
CA LYS A 29 5.15 3.83 -1.96
C LYS A 29 5.36 5.07 -1.10
N THR A 30 5.50 4.86 0.20
CA THR A 30 5.97 5.87 1.13
C THR A 30 7.45 6.16 0.92
N MET A 31 7.81 7.43 0.89
CA MET A 31 9.18 7.87 0.76
C MET A 31 9.96 7.59 2.04
N THR A 32 11.21 7.21 1.89
CA THR A 32 12.18 7.14 2.99
C THR A 32 12.58 8.54 3.44
N GLN A 33 13.15 8.66 4.65
CA GLN A 33 13.64 9.94 5.18
C GLN A 33 14.65 10.65 4.26
N ALA A 34 15.41 9.90 3.46
CA ALA A 34 16.32 10.50 2.49
C ALA A 34 15.57 11.04 1.25
N GLU A 35 14.55 10.31 0.78
CA GLU A 35 13.72 10.67 -0.37
C GLU A 35 12.79 11.85 -0.08
N THR A 36 12.30 12.00 1.17
CA THR A 36 11.47 13.15 1.57
C THR A 36 12.19 14.49 1.47
N ASN A 37 13.53 14.48 1.62
CA ASN A 37 14.39 15.65 1.49
C ASN A 37 14.74 16.02 0.04
N TYR A 38 14.25 15.26 -0.94
CA TYR A 38 14.47 15.57 -2.36
C TYR A 38 13.72 16.83 -2.78
N THR A 39 14.25 17.50 -3.82
CA THR A 39 13.54 18.61 -4.46
C THR A 39 12.27 18.10 -5.15
N THR A 40 11.27 18.97 -5.36
CA THR A 40 10.00 18.59 -6.02
C THR A 40 10.23 17.88 -7.36
N THR A 41 11.18 18.35 -8.19
CA THR A 41 11.49 17.71 -9.47
C THR A 41 12.12 16.32 -9.30
N GLU A 42 12.94 16.12 -8.27
CA GLU A 42 13.50 14.81 -7.96
C GLU A 42 12.42 13.85 -7.41
N LYS A 43 11.46 14.35 -6.62
CA LYS A 43 10.30 13.56 -6.14
C LYS A 43 9.40 13.11 -7.30
N GLU A 44 9.09 14.01 -8.22
CA GLU A 44 8.32 13.69 -9.43
C GLU A 44 9.04 12.66 -10.31
N MET A 45 10.35 12.83 -10.50
CA MET A 45 11.16 11.86 -11.23
C MET A 45 11.20 10.49 -10.52
N LEU A 46 11.26 10.49 -9.18
CA LEU A 46 11.21 9.27 -8.39
C LEU A 46 9.88 8.53 -8.58
N ALA A 47 8.75 9.23 -8.67
CA ALA A 47 7.45 8.60 -8.95
C ALA A 47 7.45 7.89 -10.32
N VAL A 48 8.05 8.50 -11.34
CA VAL A 48 8.22 7.86 -12.66
C VAL A 48 9.10 6.62 -12.58
N VAL A 49 10.28 6.73 -11.97
CA VAL A 49 11.20 5.59 -11.81
C VAL A 49 10.53 4.44 -11.07
N TYR A 50 9.86 4.74 -9.96
CA TYR A 50 9.11 3.77 -9.18
C TYR A 50 8.03 3.07 -10.01
N ALA A 51 7.28 3.82 -10.83
CA ALA A 51 6.27 3.25 -11.72
C ALA A 51 6.88 2.27 -12.73
N PHE A 52 8.00 2.63 -13.37
CA PHE A 52 8.67 1.76 -14.34
C PHE A 52 9.26 0.50 -13.70
N GLU A 53 9.86 0.62 -12.52
CA GLU A 53 10.33 -0.56 -11.78
C GLU A 53 9.18 -1.47 -11.39
N LYS A 54 8.08 -0.91 -10.90
CA LYS A 54 6.92 -1.68 -10.43
C LYS A 54 6.16 -2.35 -11.57
N PHE A 55 6.04 -1.68 -12.71
CA PHE A 55 5.31 -2.14 -13.88
C PHE A 55 6.21 -2.71 -14.97
N ARG A 56 7.48 -3.02 -14.66
CA ARG A 56 8.48 -3.46 -15.63
C ARG A 56 8.01 -4.59 -16.54
N SER A 57 7.35 -5.61 -15.97
CA SER A 57 6.82 -6.75 -16.73
C SER A 57 5.76 -6.38 -17.78
N TYR A 58 5.02 -5.28 -17.57
CA TYR A 58 4.02 -4.79 -18.52
C TYR A 58 4.61 -3.83 -19.56
N LEU A 59 5.64 -3.07 -19.17
CA LEU A 59 6.18 -1.97 -19.97
C LEU A 59 7.32 -2.42 -20.90
N ILE A 60 7.99 -3.53 -20.59
CA ILE A 60 9.10 -4.02 -21.41
C ILE A 60 8.59 -4.32 -22.84
N MET A 61 9.37 -3.91 -23.84
CA MET A 61 9.04 -4.02 -25.28
C MET A 61 7.79 -3.27 -25.76
N ASN A 62 7.10 -2.53 -24.89
CA ASN A 62 5.88 -1.79 -25.24
C ASN A 62 6.12 -0.28 -25.22
N LYS A 63 5.49 0.42 -26.18
CA LYS A 63 5.46 1.88 -26.19
C LYS A 63 4.52 2.39 -25.12
N SER A 64 5.05 3.13 -24.17
CA SER A 64 4.28 3.63 -23.02
C SER A 64 4.21 5.16 -22.99
N ILE A 65 3.17 5.68 -22.36
CA ILE A 65 2.96 7.12 -22.19
C ILE A 65 2.87 7.40 -20.70
N VAL A 66 3.76 8.26 -20.24
CA VAL A 66 3.79 8.75 -18.86
C VAL A 66 3.03 10.06 -18.83
N TYR A 67 1.93 10.07 -18.07
CA TYR A 67 1.18 11.27 -17.75
C TYR A 67 1.61 11.75 -16.36
N THR A 68 2.00 13.02 -16.28
CA THR A 68 2.46 13.74 -15.08
C THR A 68 1.93 15.17 -15.18
N ASP A 69 1.72 15.85 -14.06
CA ASP A 69 1.40 17.28 -14.00
C ASP A 69 2.62 18.18 -13.81
N HIS A 70 3.82 17.58 -13.79
CA HIS A 70 5.08 18.31 -13.65
C HIS A 70 5.77 18.49 -15.01
N SER A 71 5.42 19.58 -15.69
CA SER A 71 5.96 19.95 -17.01
C SER A 71 7.49 19.95 -17.12
N ALA A 72 8.24 20.14 -16.02
CA ALA A 72 9.69 20.12 -16.01
C ALA A 72 10.26 18.75 -16.42
N LEU A 73 9.55 17.64 -16.15
CA LEU A 73 9.99 16.29 -16.54
C LEU A 73 10.09 16.13 -18.05
N LYS A 74 9.29 16.87 -18.83
CA LYS A 74 9.35 16.86 -20.29
C LYS A 74 10.72 17.28 -20.82
N TYR A 75 11.36 18.25 -20.15
CA TYR A 75 12.66 18.80 -20.56
C TYR A 75 13.84 18.12 -19.86
N LEU A 76 13.58 17.39 -18.77
CA LEU A 76 14.61 16.75 -17.97
C LEU A 76 15.45 15.76 -18.77
N PHE A 77 14.82 14.97 -19.64
CA PHE A 77 15.49 13.97 -20.49
C PHE A 77 16.37 14.59 -21.59
N ALA A 78 16.15 15.86 -21.94
CA ALA A 78 16.95 16.58 -22.94
C ALA A 78 18.13 17.36 -22.33
N LYS A 79 18.21 17.44 -20.99
CA LYS A 79 19.21 18.24 -20.29
C LYS A 79 20.55 17.50 -20.25
N LYS A 80 21.61 18.13 -20.75
CA LYS A 80 22.98 17.58 -20.77
C LYS A 80 23.66 17.59 -19.39
N ASP A 81 23.37 18.60 -18.58
CA ASP A 81 23.99 18.78 -17.25
C ASP A 81 22.98 18.45 -16.14
N ALA A 82 22.77 17.16 -15.93
CA ALA A 82 21.94 16.64 -14.84
C ALA A 82 22.79 16.19 -13.65
N LYS A 83 22.24 16.31 -12.44
CA LYS A 83 22.87 15.81 -11.20
C LYS A 83 23.10 14.30 -11.32
N ALA A 84 24.17 13.78 -10.71
CA ALA A 84 24.56 12.37 -10.82
C ALA A 84 23.44 11.37 -10.51
N GLN A 85 22.55 11.69 -9.56
CA GLN A 85 21.38 10.87 -9.24
C GLN A 85 20.35 10.83 -10.38
N LEU A 86 20.03 11.98 -10.97
CA LEU A 86 19.11 12.07 -12.12
C LEU A 86 19.67 11.33 -13.33
N LEU A 87 20.98 11.41 -13.57
CA LEU A 87 21.63 10.65 -14.64
C LEU A 87 21.47 9.13 -14.47
N ARG A 88 21.60 8.62 -13.24
CA ARG A 88 21.37 7.19 -12.95
C ARG A 88 19.92 6.77 -13.26
N TRP A 89 18.95 7.60 -12.90
CA TRP A 89 17.55 7.35 -13.21
C TRP A 89 17.25 7.45 -14.71
N ILE A 90 17.86 8.40 -15.42
CA ILE A 90 17.74 8.49 -16.89
C ILE A 90 18.29 7.22 -17.55
N LEU A 91 19.46 6.74 -17.11
CA LEU A 91 20.06 5.49 -17.62
C LEU A 91 19.15 4.27 -17.37
N LEU A 92 18.48 4.20 -16.21
CA LEU A 92 17.53 3.14 -15.91
C LEU A 92 16.31 3.21 -16.84
N LEU A 93 15.80 4.42 -17.07
CA LEU A 93 14.64 4.65 -17.92
C LEU A 93 14.93 4.46 -19.42
N GLN A 94 16.20 4.53 -19.85
CA GLN A 94 16.60 4.25 -21.24
C GLN A 94 16.28 2.84 -21.72
N GLU A 95 16.05 1.89 -20.81
CA GLU A 95 15.59 0.54 -21.15
C GLU A 95 14.19 0.55 -21.81
N PHE A 96 13.38 1.58 -21.54
CA PHE A 96 11.97 1.64 -21.96
C PHE A 96 11.75 2.66 -23.09
N ASP A 97 10.86 2.33 -24.03
CA ASP A 97 10.37 3.28 -25.05
C ASP A 97 9.12 3.99 -24.52
N PHE A 98 9.26 5.24 -24.09
CA PHE A 98 8.16 6.02 -23.55
C PHE A 98 8.18 7.49 -23.93
N LYS A 99 7.02 8.13 -23.82
CA LYS A 99 6.85 9.57 -23.98
C LYS A 99 6.25 10.18 -22.72
N VAL A 100 6.75 11.35 -22.33
CA VAL A 100 6.18 12.13 -21.22
C VAL A 100 5.21 13.15 -21.78
N ILE A 101 3.97 13.12 -21.29
CA ILE A 101 2.92 14.08 -21.60
C ILE A 101 2.55 14.80 -20.31
N ASP A 102 2.62 16.13 -20.36
CA ASP A 102 2.13 17.00 -19.31
C ASP A 102 0.60 17.04 -19.36
N THR A 103 -0.03 16.72 -18.23
CA THR A 103 -1.49 16.70 -18.04
C THR A 103 -1.86 17.64 -16.92
N ARG A 104 -3.05 18.25 -17.00
CA ARG A 104 -3.53 19.07 -15.88
C ARG A 104 -3.68 18.18 -14.64
N GLY A 105 -3.23 18.66 -13.47
CA GLY A 105 -3.36 17.92 -12.21
C GLY A 105 -4.79 17.45 -11.91
N ALA A 106 -5.81 18.20 -12.35
CA ALA A 106 -7.22 17.80 -12.25
C ALA A 106 -7.58 16.49 -12.98
N GLU A 107 -6.82 16.11 -14.01
CA GLU A 107 -6.98 14.83 -14.74
C GLU A 107 -6.14 13.71 -14.11
N ASN A 108 -5.18 14.04 -13.24
CA ASN A 108 -4.29 13.10 -12.54
C ASN A 108 -4.83 12.69 -11.15
N TYR A 109 -6.13 12.85 -10.91
CA TYR A 109 -6.81 12.63 -9.62
C TYR A 109 -6.42 11.32 -8.94
N VAL A 110 -6.34 10.24 -9.71
CA VAL A 110 -6.07 8.91 -9.15
C VAL A 110 -4.64 8.79 -8.60
N ALA A 111 -3.64 9.30 -9.33
CA ALA A 111 -2.26 9.26 -8.87
C ALA A 111 -2.04 10.24 -7.71
N ASP A 112 -2.69 11.41 -7.77
CA ASP A 112 -2.70 12.42 -6.70
C ASP A 112 -3.28 11.86 -5.39
N HIS A 113 -4.37 11.10 -5.45
CA HIS A 113 -4.87 10.42 -4.26
C HIS A 113 -3.90 9.40 -3.71
N LEU A 114 -3.26 8.59 -4.58
CA LEU A 114 -2.31 7.58 -4.13
C LEU A 114 -1.06 8.19 -3.50
N SER A 115 -0.61 9.35 -3.97
CA SER A 115 0.54 10.06 -3.41
C SER A 115 0.17 10.79 -2.11
N ARG A 116 -1.10 11.21 -1.95
CA ARG A 116 -1.60 11.95 -0.77
C ARG A 116 -2.36 11.08 0.25
N LEU A 117 -2.18 9.77 0.22
CA LEU A 117 -2.76 8.91 1.24
C LEU A 117 -2.05 9.15 2.58
N ASP A 118 -2.76 9.79 3.51
CA ASP A 118 -2.26 9.99 4.87
C ASP A 118 -2.05 8.64 5.57
N ASN A 119 -0.82 8.41 6.04
CA ASN A 119 -0.53 7.33 6.98
C ASN A 119 -1.04 7.72 8.37
N LEU A 120 -2.36 7.55 8.61
CA LEU A 120 -2.97 7.78 9.92
C LEU A 120 -2.30 7.02 11.08
N TYR A 121 -1.47 6.01 10.77
CA TYR A 121 -0.82 5.11 11.72
C TYR A 121 0.67 5.40 11.97
N GLU A 122 1.31 6.35 11.28
CA GLU A 122 2.73 6.67 11.51
C GLU A 122 3.01 7.20 12.93
N ASN A 123 2.02 7.79 13.58
CA ASN A 123 2.13 8.28 14.95
C ASN A 123 1.69 7.26 16.03
N ILE A 124 1.28 6.04 15.66
CA ILE A 124 0.73 5.04 16.60
C ILE A 124 1.65 3.82 16.74
N PHE A 125 2.43 3.50 15.72
CA PHE A 125 3.32 2.34 15.74
C PHE A 125 4.78 2.78 15.77
N ASP A 126 5.40 2.71 16.95
CA ASP A 126 6.84 2.49 17.04
C ASP A 126 7.21 1.30 16.12
N PRO A 127 8.34 1.33 15.41
CA PRO A 127 8.77 0.27 14.51
C PRO A 127 9.26 -0.98 15.26
N LYS A 128 8.56 -1.38 16.32
CA LYS A 128 8.73 -2.69 16.96
C LYS A 128 7.87 -3.69 16.22
N GLU A 129 8.54 -4.39 15.32
CA GLU A 129 8.17 -5.68 14.73
C GLU A 129 6.76 -5.74 14.14
N ILE A 130 6.70 -5.64 12.81
CA ILE A 130 5.56 -6.18 12.04
C ILE A 130 5.45 -7.66 12.43
N ASN A 131 4.52 -7.95 13.33
CA ASN A 131 4.17 -9.33 13.65
C ASN A 131 3.61 -9.94 12.36
N LYS A 132 4.39 -10.83 11.74
CA LYS A 132 4.02 -11.55 10.52
C LYS A 132 2.86 -12.54 10.72
N THR A 133 2.23 -12.57 11.89
CA THR A 133 1.07 -13.42 12.13
C THR A 133 -0.11 -12.86 11.35
N CYS A 134 -0.52 -13.60 10.32
CA CYS A 134 -1.73 -13.33 9.57
C CYS A 134 -2.92 -13.35 10.55
N PRO A 135 -3.84 -12.35 10.54
CA PRO A 135 -5.02 -12.35 11.41
C PRO A 135 -5.87 -13.61 11.26
N LEU A 136 -5.78 -14.25 10.08
CA LEU A 136 -6.49 -15.48 9.74
C LEU A 136 -5.87 -16.74 10.38
N GLU A 137 -4.58 -16.70 10.73
CA GLU A 137 -3.87 -17.82 11.37
C GLU A 137 -4.04 -17.82 12.90
N SER A 138 -4.47 -16.70 13.49
CA SER A 138 -4.75 -16.59 14.92
C SER A 138 -6.25 -16.38 15.18
N LEU A 139 -6.97 -17.46 15.52
CA LEU A 139 -8.27 -17.34 16.16
C LEU A 139 -8.10 -16.63 17.51
N SER A 140 -8.41 -15.34 17.56
CA SER A 140 -8.49 -14.55 18.78
C SER A 140 -9.69 -14.99 19.61
N LYS A 141 -9.50 -15.09 20.93
CA LYS A 141 -10.56 -15.45 21.88
C LYS A 141 -11.68 -14.40 21.78
N VAL A 142 -12.92 -14.84 21.58
CA VAL A 142 -14.08 -13.93 21.69
C VAL A 142 -14.14 -13.42 23.13
N ALA A 143 -13.93 -12.12 23.33
CA ALA A 143 -13.74 -11.53 24.65
C ALA A 143 -15.09 -11.23 25.34
N HIS A 144 -15.18 -11.58 26.62
CA HIS A 144 -16.31 -11.35 27.53
C HIS A 144 -16.65 -9.89 27.84
N LYS A 145 -16.07 -8.91 27.15
CA LYS A 145 -16.22 -7.50 27.53
C LYS A 145 -17.51 -6.87 27.00
N ASP A 146 -18.19 -7.52 26.06
CA ASP A 146 -19.45 -7.03 25.52
C ASP A 146 -20.65 -7.80 26.10
N PRO A 147 -21.71 -7.12 26.56
CA PRO A 147 -22.94 -7.75 27.06
C PRO A 147 -23.71 -8.53 25.98
N SER A 148 -23.29 -8.46 24.71
CA SER A 148 -23.80 -9.24 23.58
C SER A 148 -23.10 -10.60 23.40
N THR A 149 -22.16 -10.96 24.28
CA THR A 149 -21.45 -12.25 24.18
C THR A 149 -22.45 -13.40 24.25
N THR A 150 -22.57 -14.14 23.16
CA THR A 150 -23.57 -15.20 23.02
C THR A 150 -23.29 -16.34 24.00
N TRP A 151 -24.35 -16.99 24.50
CA TRP A 151 -24.28 -18.00 25.57
C TRP A 151 -23.30 -19.16 25.27
N PHE A 152 -23.09 -19.48 23.99
CA PHE A 152 -22.22 -20.55 23.52
C PHE A 152 -20.75 -20.15 23.31
N ALA A 153 -20.40 -18.86 23.41
CA ALA A 153 -19.05 -18.36 23.07
C ALA A 153 -17.93 -19.07 23.87
N ASN A 154 -18.25 -19.48 25.10
CA ASN A 154 -17.30 -20.18 25.98
C ASN A 154 -17.04 -21.61 25.55
N ILE A 155 -18.09 -22.30 25.09
CA ILE A 155 -18.01 -23.67 24.60
C ILE A 155 -17.24 -23.68 23.27
N ALA A 156 -17.54 -22.73 22.37
CA ALA A 156 -16.81 -22.57 21.11
C ALA A 156 -15.31 -22.27 21.32
N ASN A 157 -14.98 -21.38 22.26
CA ASN A 157 -13.59 -21.09 22.63
C ASN A 157 -12.88 -22.31 23.24
N TYR A 158 -13.59 -23.16 23.98
CA TYR A 158 -13.05 -24.40 24.54
C TYR A 158 -12.75 -25.42 23.45
N HIS A 159 -13.68 -25.71 22.53
CA HIS A 159 -13.43 -26.64 21.43
C HIS A 159 -12.34 -26.17 20.46
N ALA A 160 -12.27 -24.86 20.18
CA ALA A 160 -11.30 -24.34 19.22
C ALA A 160 -9.86 -24.33 19.75
N ARG A 161 -9.64 -24.01 21.03
CA ARG A 161 -8.30 -23.76 21.60
C ARG A 161 -8.12 -24.20 23.05
N ASN A 162 -9.01 -25.03 23.59
CA ASN A 162 -9.01 -25.48 25.00
C ASN A 162 -9.01 -24.33 26.02
N PHE A 163 -9.59 -23.18 25.68
CA PHE A 163 -9.66 -22.05 26.60
C PHE A 163 -10.68 -22.31 27.71
N ILE A 164 -10.21 -22.34 28.95
CA ILE A 164 -11.06 -22.46 30.14
C ILE A 164 -11.18 -21.10 30.83
N ILE A 165 -12.39 -20.75 31.26
CA ILE A 165 -12.63 -19.54 32.04
C ILE A 165 -11.96 -19.67 33.41
N LYS A 166 -11.08 -18.72 33.73
CA LYS A 166 -10.46 -18.62 35.06
C LYS A 166 -11.48 -18.04 36.05
N GLY A 167 -11.56 -18.60 37.25
CA GLY A 167 -12.44 -18.11 38.33
C GLY A 167 -13.79 -18.83 38.51
N MET A 168 -14.10 -19.87 37.70
CA MET A 168 -15.31 -20.68 37.91
C MET A 168 -15.25 -21.50 39.20
N THR A 169 -16.38 -21.61 39.90
CA THR A 169 -16.54 -22.53 41.03
C THR A 169 -16.55 -23.99 40.56
N SER A 170 -16.29 -24.94 41.47
CA SER A 170 -16.23 -26.37 41.12
C SER A 170 -17.55 -26.89 40.50
N GLN A 171 -18.69 -26.42 40.99
CA GLN A 171 -20.01 -26.76 40.44
C GLN A 171 -20.20 -26.18 39.03
N GLN A 172 -19.78 -24.94 38.80
CA GLN A 172 -19.85 -24.29 37.48
C GLN A 172 -18.95 -24.98 36.46
N LYS A 173 -17.75 -25.43 36.86
CA LYS A 173 -16.86 -26.20 35.99
C LYS A 173 -17.48 -27.53 35.58
N GLN A 174 -18.04 -28.29 36.53
CA GLN A 174 -18.71 -29.56 36.22
C GLN A 174 -19.87 -29.37 35.25
N LYS A 175 -20.68 -28.32 35.44
CA LYS A 175 -21.76 -27.98 34.51
C LYS A 175 -21.21 -27.61 33.12
N PHE A 176 -20.20 -26.76 33.05
CA PHE A 176 -19.57 -26.35 31.79
C PHE A 176 -19.03 -27.54 30.98
N PHE A 177 -18.34 -28.49 31.62
CA PHE A 177 -17.83 -29.68 30.91
C PHE A 177 -18.93 -30.62 30.44
N LYS A 178 -20.04 -30.75 31.19
CA LYS A 178 -21.21 -31.50 30.73
C LYS A 178 -21.85 -30.83 29.52
N ASP A 179 -22.01 -29.51 29.58
CA ASP A 179 -22.62 -28.74 28.48
C ASP A 179 -21.72 -28.78 27.23
N ALA A 180 -20.39 -28.67 27.39
CA ALA A 180 -19.43 -28.76 26.29
C ALA A 180 -19.29 -30.16 25.66
N GLN A 181 -19.77 -31.22 26.32
CA GLN A 181 -19.86 -32.56 25.70
C GLN A 181 -21.12 -32.74 24.86
N HIS A 182 -22.16 -31.94 25.11
CA HIS A 182 -23.42 -32.01 24.39
C HIS A 182 -23.45 -31.18 23.10
N TYR A 183 -22.48 -30.28 22.91
CA TYR A 183 -22.32 -29.41 21.74
C TYR A 183 -20.93 -29.58 21.15
#